data_AF-A0A1C0ANR6-F1
#
_entry.id   AF-A0A1C0ANR6-F1
#
_cell.length_a   1.000
_cell.length_b   1.000
_cell.length_c   1.000
_cell.angle_alpha   90.00
_cell.angle_beta   90.00
_cell.angle_gamma   90.00
#
_symmetry.space_group_name_H-M   'P 1'
#
loop_
_entity.id
_entity.type
_entity.pdbx_description
1 polymer ?
#
loop_
_entity_poly.entity_id
_entity_poly.type
_entity_poly.pdbx_seq_one_letter_code
_entity_poly.pdbx_strand_id
1 'polypeptide(L)' 'MDECVAALSRVHSFLHNELVERDADIIRLHLHACERCMENFEIESTITEMIQRSQETAASAPATLTARIQAMRVTTRR' A
#
# COMPACT_ATOMS: atom_id res chain seq x y z
N MET A 1 18.56 -15.25 3.75
CA MET A 1 17.68 -16.16 2.99
C MET A 1 16.35 -16.37 3.71
N ASP A 2 16.36 -16.79 4.98
CA ASP A 2 15.12 -16.98 5.77
C ASP A 2 14.29 -15.69 5.91
N GLU A 3 14.95 -14.56 6.18
CA GLU A 3 14.28 -13.24 6.25
C GLU A 3 13.63 -12.82 4.93
N CYS A 4 14.24 -13.15 3.78
CA CYS A 4 13.64 -12.85 2.47
C CYS A 4 12.39 -13.70 2.22
N VAL A 5 12.40 -14.97 2.64
CA VAL A 5 11.23 -15.85 2.54
C VAL A 5 10.11 -15.36 3.45
N ALA A 6 10.45 -14.93 4.67
CA ALA A 6 9.50 -14.35 5.62
C ALA A 6 8.94 -13.00 5.12
N ALA A 7 9.75 -12.17 4.46
CA ALA A 7 9.30 -10.91 3.89
C ALA A 7 8.35 -11.13 2.71
N LEU A 8 8.73 -12.01 1.78
CA LEU A 8 7.93 -12.33 0.60
C LEU A 8 6.61 -13.03 0.96
N SER A 9 6.58 -13.88 1.99
CA SER A 9 5.32 -14.51 2.44
C SER A 9 4.32 -13.51 3.01
N ARG A 10 4.77 -12.34 3.45
CA ARG A 10 3.95 -11.28 4.05
C ARG A 10 3.78 -10.06 3.15
N VAL A 11 4.36 -10.06 1.94
CA VAL A 11 4.39 -8.90 1.05
C VAL A 11 3.00 -8.43 0.63
N HIS A 12 2.07 -9.37 0.40
CA HIS A 12 0.68 -9.02 0.07
C HIS A 12 -0.06 -8.38 1.24
N SER A 13 0.07 -8.92 2.45
CA SER A 13 -0.53 -8.31 3.64
C SER A 13 0.08 -6.92 3.92
N PHE A 14 1.37 -6.74 3.61
CA PHE A 14 1.99 -5.42 3.67
C PHE A 14 1.39 -4.46 2.62
N LEU A 15 1.27 -4.88 1.36
CA LEU A 15 0.68 -4.08 0.27
C LEU A 15 -0.76 -3.64 0.55
N HIS A 16 -1.56 -4.51 1.18
CA HIS A 16 -2.97 -4.24 1.49
C HIS A 16 -3.17 -3.62 2.87
N ASN A 17 -2.08 -3.23 3.55
CA ASN A 17 -2.11 -2.60 4.87
C ASN A 17 -2.83 -3.45 5.93
N GLU A 18 -2.66 -4.77 5.85
CA GLU A 18 -3.23 -5.78 6.75
C GLU A 18 -2.26 -6.17 7.89
N LEU A 19 -1.06 -5.62 7.89
CA LEU A 19 -0.09 -5.81 8.96
C LEU A 19 -0.26 -4.77 10.06
N VAL A 20 0.04 -5.16 11.30
CA VAL A 20 0.22 -4.21 12.39
C VAL A 20 1.46 -3.35 12.14
N GLU A 21 1.46 -2.11 12.64
CA GLU A 21 2.52 -1.12 12.32
C GLU A 21 3.94 -1.64 12.56
N ARG A 22 4.15 -2.31 13.71
CA ARG A 22 5.44 -2.90 14.06
C ARG A 22 5.92 -3.91 13.01
N ASP A 23 5.03 -4.72 12.47
CA ASP A 23 5.37 -5.73 11.48
C ASP A 23 5.59 -5.10 10.11
N ALA A 24 4.80 -4.08 9.78
CA ALA A 24 4.99 -3.28 8.58
C ALA A 24 6.37 -2.60 8.57
N ASP A 25 6.83 -2.07 9.71
CA ASP A 25 8.17 -1.47 9.86
C ASP A 25 9.30 -2.46 9.57
N ILE A 26 9.17 -3.71 10.05
CA ILE A 26 10.16 -4.76 9.79
C ILE A 26 10.24 -5.06 8.29
N ILE A 27 9.10 -5.16 7.61
CA ILE A 27 9.04 -5.37 6.16
C ILE A 27 9.64 -4.18 5.41
N ARG A 28 9.31 -2.93 5.78
CA ARG A 28 9.89 -1.72 5.17
C ARG A 28 11.41 -1.72 5.28
N LEU A 29 11.94 -2.01 6.46
CA LEU A 29 13.38 -2.08 6.68
C LEU A 29 14.04 -3.13 5.78
N HIS A 30 13.43 -4.31 5.64
CA HIS A 30 13.96 -5.37 4.79
C HIS A 30 13.91 -5.00 3.29
N LEU A 31 12.78 -4.45 2.81
CA LEU A 31 12.63 -4.03 1.42
C LEU A 31 13.68 -2.98 1.05
N HIS A 32 13.90 -1.98 1.92
CA HIS A 32 14.94 -0.97 1.70
C HIS A 32 16.38 -1.52 1.69
N ALA A 33 16.62 -2.66 2.35
CA ALA A 33 17.95 -3.26 2.45
C ALA A 33 18.19 -4.38 1.42
N CYS A 34 17.16 -4.83 0.68
CA CYS A 34 17.25 -6.00 -0.20
C CYS A 34 16.62 -5.73 -1.58
N GLU A 35 17.48 -5.49 -2.58
CA GLU A 35 17.09 -5.21 -3.97
C GLU A 35 16.14 -6.27 -4.54
N ARG A 36 16.44 -7.57 -4.38
CA ARG A 36 15.58 -8.66 -4.87
C ARG A 36 14.16 -8.61 -4.28
N CYS A 37 14.02 -8.28 -2.99
CA CYS A 37 12.71 -8.21 -2.37
C CYS A 37 11.98 -6.92 -2.76
N MET A 38 12.71 -5.82 -2.98
CA MET A 38 12.16 -4.59 -3.54
C MET A 38 11.59 -4.82 -4.95
N GLU A 39 12.35 -5.45 -5.84
CA GLU A 39 11.88 -5.78 -7.20
C GLU A 39 10.59 -6.61 -7.16
N ASN A 40 10.52 -7.63 -6.30
CA ASN A 40 9.30 -8.42 -6.16
C ASN A 40 8.12 -7.58 -5.64
N PHE A 41 8.36 -6.70 -4.66
CA PHE A 41 7.35 -5.80 -4.15
C PHE A 41 6.81 -4.86 -5.23
N GLU A 42 7.69 -4.28 -6.06
CA GLU A 42 7.32 -3.40 -7.17
C GLU A 42 6.46 -4.12 -8.22
N ILE A 43 6.80 -5.37 -8.55
CA ILE A 43 6.00 -6.21 -9.44
C ILE A 43 4.60 -6.42 -8.87
N GLU A 44 4.49 -6.84 -7.61
CA GLU A 44 3.19 -7.09 -6.97
C GLU A 44 2.37 -5.81 -6.80
N SER A 45 3.00 -4.67 -6.51
CA SER A 45 2.35 -3.35 -6.47
C SER A 45 1.78 -2.98 -7.83
N THR A 46 2.56 -3.19 -8.91
CA THR A 46 2.13 -2.91 -10.28
C THR A 46 0.92 -3.76 -10.67
N ILE A 47 0.95 -5.07 -10.34
CA ILE A 47 -0.18 -5.98 -10.56
C ILE A 47 -1.41 -5.51 -9.78
N THR A 48 -1.26 -5.14 -8.52
CA THR A 48 -2.34 -4.64 -7.66
C THR A 48 -3.00 -3.40 -8.26
N GLU A 49 -2.19 -2.44 -8.74
CA GLU A 49 -2.71 -1.24 -9.42
C GLU A 49 -3.43 -1.57 -10.73
N MET A 50 -2.91 -2.51 -11.53
CA MET A 50 -3.57 -2.94 -12.76
C MET A 50 -4.96 -3.53 -12.48
N ILE A 51 -5.05 -4.37 -11.44
CA ILE A 51 -6.33 -4.95 -11.00
C ILE A 51 -7.29 -3.84 -10.58
N GLN A 52 -6.85 -2.91 -9.72
CA GLN A 52 -7.68 -1.80 -9.26
C GLN A 52 -8.20 -0.93 -10.41
N ARG A 53 -7.34 -0.63 -11.41
CA ARG A 53 -7.76 0.15 -12.60
C ARG A 53 -8.77 -0.59 -13.47
N SER A 54 -8.66 -1.92 -13.56
CA SER A 54 -9.59 -2.74 -14.36
C SER A 54 -10.98 -2.89 -13.73
N GLN A 55 -11.12 -2.56 -12.44
CA GLN A 55 -12.41 -2.56 -11.74
C GLN A 55 -13.21 -1.31 -12.11
N GLU A 56 -13.78 -1.28 -13.32
CA GLU A 56 -14.66 -0.21 -13.84
C GLU A 56 -15.90 0.06 -12.95
N THR A 57 -16.21 -0.85 -12.04
CA THR A 57 -17.37 -0.82 -11.15
C THR A 57 -17.07 -0.36 -9.73
N ALA A 58 -15.86 0.14 -9.45
CA ALA A 58 -15.59 0.83 -8.17
C ALA A 58 -16.57 2.00 -8.05
N ALA A 59 -17.64 1.81 -7.28
CA ALA A 59 -18.75 2.73 -7.19
C ALA A 59 -18.22 4.14 -6.94
N SER A 60 -18.54 5.06 -7.85
CA SER A 60 -18.12 6.46 -7.72
C SER A 60 -18.55 6.97 -6.34
N ALA A 61 -17.60 7.54 -5.59
CA ALA A 61 -17.90 8.08 -4.28
C ALA A 61 -19.07 9.07 -4.39
N PRO A 62 -19.99 9.13 -3.40
CA PRO A 62 -21.11 10.06 -3.45
C PRO A 62 -20.62 11.49 -3.68
N ALA A 63 -21.21 12.21 -4.64
CA ALA A 63 -20.80 13.57 -5.00
C ALA A 63 -20.73 14.52 -3.79
N THR A 64 -21.59 14.29 -2.79
CA THR A 64 -21.60 15.01 -1.52
C THR A 64 -20.33 14.80 -0.69
N LEU A 65 -19.76 13.59 -0.69
CA LEU A 65 -18.50 13.29 -0.01
C LEU A 65 -17.33 13.97 -0.72
N THR A 66 -17.30 13.90 -2.06
CA THR A 66 -16.30 14.58 -2.88
C THR A 66 -16.30 16.09 -2.62
N ALA A 67 -17.48 16.73 -2.61
CA ALA A 67 -17.61 18.16 -2.31
C ALA A 67 -17.11 18.52 -0.90
N ARG A 68 -17.37 17.68 0.11
CA ARG A 68 -16.89 17.89 1.48
C ARG A 68 -15.37 17.80 1.59
N ILE A 69 -14.75 16.83 0.90
CA ILE A 69 -13.28 16.69 0.87
C ILE A 69 -12.66 17.92 0.17
N GLN A 70 -13.22 18.36 -0.95
CA GLN A 70 -12.75 19.54 -1.69
C GLN A 70 -12.85 20.84 -0.86
N ALA A 71 -13.85 20.96 0.02
CA ALA A 71 -14.01 22.10 0.91
C ALA A 71 -13.16 22.01 2.20
N MET A 72 -12.53 20.86 2.48
CA MET A 72 -11.75 20.65 3.70
C MET A 72 -10.46 21.47 3.66
N ARG A 73 -10.17 22.20 4.76
CA ARG A 73 -8.92 22.95 4.93
C ARG A 73 -8.12 22.35 6.07
N VAL A 74 -6.89 21.95 5.79
CA VAL A 74 -5.95 21.52 6.83
C VAL A 74 -5.37 22.77 7.49
N THR A 75 -5.77 23.04 8.73
CA THR A 75 -5.14 24.07 9.56
C THR A 75 -3.98 23.44 10.31
N THR A 76 -2.75 23.65 9.86
CA THR A 76 -1.57 23.31 10.65
C THR A 76 -1.42 24.34 11.76
N ARG A 77 -1.51 23.91 13.03
CA ARG A 77 -1.09 24.75 14.16
C ARG A 77 0.43 24.71 14.20
N ARG A 78 1.04 25.87 14.02
CA ARG A 78 2.49 26.08 14.08
C ARG A 78 2.92 26.34 15.51
#